data_AF-A0A0T5ZE63-F1
#
_entry.id   AF-A0A0T5ZE63-F1
#
_cell.length_a   1.000
_cell.length_b   1.000
_cell.length_c   1.000
_cell.angle_alpha   90.00
_cell.angle_beta   90.00
_cell.angle_gamma   90.00
#
_symmetry.space_group_name_H-M   'P 1'
#
loop_
_entity.id
_entity.type
_entity.pdbx_description
1 polymer ?
#
loop_
_entity_poly.entity_id
_entity_poly.type
_entity_poly.pdbx_seq_one_letter_code
_entity_poly.pdbx_strand_id
1 'polypeptide(L)' 'MEFLLQSSMAMESLEIIADYNRDFYSNCRAYLDALQKQGKTDDSFEDEFYFTMPAVSGIT' A
#
# COMPACT_ATOMS: atom_id res chain seq x y z
N MET A 1 -15.46 -29.55 6.40
CA MET A 1 -15.13 -29.14 5.01
C MET A 1 -15.29 -27.63 4.84
N GLU A 2 -16.33 -27.01 5.44
CA GLU A 2 -16.57 -25.55 5.49
C GLU A 2 -15.38 -24.72 6.03
N PHE A 3 -14.75 -25.13 7.14
CA PHE A 3 -13.65 -24.39 7.79
C PHE A 3 -12.39 -24.25 6.90
N LEU A 4 -12.06 -25.29 6.14
CA LEU A 4 -10.89 -25.27 5.24
C LEU A 4 -11.11 -24.36 4.03
N LEU A 5 -12.35 -24.31 3.50
CA LEU A 5 -12.76 -23.38 2.44
C LEU A 5 -12.72 -21.92 2.91
N GLN A 6 -13.17 -21.66 4.15
CA GLN A 6 -13.06 -20.32 4.75
C GLN A 6 -11.61 -19.87 4.91
N SER A 7 -10.72 -20.78 5.34
CA SER A 7 -9.29 -20.49 5.48
C SER A 7 -8.61 -20.23 4.14
N SER A 8 -8.96 -20.96 3.08
CA SER A 8 -8.37 -20.74 1.75
C SER A 8 -8.81 -19.41 1.13
N MET A 9 -10.09 -19.05 1.26
CA MET A 9 -10.61 -17.76 0.77
C MET A 9 -10.00 -16.56 1.52
N ALA A 10 -9.78 -16.69 2.82
CA ALA A 10 -9.15 -15.63 3.61
C ALA A 10 -7.67 -15.43 3.23
N MET A 11 -6.95 -16.50 2.94
CA MET A 11 -5.55 -16.44 2.50
C MET A 11 -5.42 -15.80 1.11
N GLU A 12 -6.30 -16.16 0.17
CA GLU A 12 -6.40 -15.52 -1.15
C GLU A 12 -6.76 -14.04 -1.03
N SER A 13 -7.70 -13.68 -0.15
CA SER A 13 -8.08 -12.28 0.09
C SER A 13 -6.91 -11.46 0.66
N LEU A 14 -6.11 -12.03 1.56
CA LEU A 14 -4.92 -11.38 2.11
C LEU A 14 -3.83 -11.15 1.06
N GLU A 15 -3.62 -12.12 0.16
CA GLU A 15 -2.66 -12.01 -0.95
C GLU A 15 -3.10 -10.92 -1.96
N ILE A 16 -4.38 -10.89 -2.31
CA ILE A 16 -4.96 -9.83 -3.16
C ILE A 16 -4.78 -8.44 -2.54
N ILE A 17 -5.00 -8.31 -1.23
CA ILE A 17 -4.80 -7.05 -0.49
C ILE A 17 -3.31 -6.66 -0.49
N ALA A 18 -2.41 -7.61 -0.31
CA ALA A 18 -0.97 -7.36 -0.31
C ALA A 18 -0.46 -6.86 -1.67
N ASP A 19 -0.92 -7.48 -2.76
CA ASP A 19 -0.58 -7.07 -4.13
C ASP A 19 -1.18 -5.70 -4.48
N TYR A 20 -2.45 -5.49 -4.15
CA TYR A 20 -3.10 -4.19 -4.33
C TYR A 20 -2.36 -3.06 -3.60
N ASN A 21 -1.98 -3.31 -2.35
CA ASN A 21 -1.22 -2.35 -1.55
C ASN A 21 0.15 -2.07 -2.17
N ARG A 22 0.87 -3.09 -2.64
CA ARG A 22 2.17 -2.91 -3.31
C ARG A 22 2.05 -1.96 -4.50
N ASP A 23 1.06 -2.19 -5.36
CA ASP A 23 0.84 -1.36 -6.56
C ASP A 23 0.41 0.06 -6.18
N PHE A 24 -0.48 0.21 -5.19
CA PHE A 24 -0.91 1.51 -4.68
C PHE A 24 0.27 2.35 -4.17
N TYR A 25 1.08 1.82 -3.24
CA TYR A 25 2.23 2.54 -2.69
C TYR A 25 3.31 2.83 -3.74
N SER A 26 3.50 1.93 -4.70
CA SER A 26 4.39 2.16 -5.84
C SER A 26 3.94 3.35 -6.69
N ASN A 27 2.63 3.45 -6.97
CA ASN A 27 2.06 4.56 -7.73
C ASN A 27 2.16 5.89 -6.96
N CYS A 28 1.86 5.90 -5.66
CA CYS A 28 2.03 7.07 -4.82
C CYS A 28 3.48 7.56 -4.79
N ARG A 29 4.45 6.63 -4.72
CA ARG A 29 5.88 6.97 -4.79
C ARG A 29 6.27 7.56 -6.15
N ALA A 30 5.75 7.02 -7.25
CA ALA A 30 5.98 7.57 -8.59
C ALA A 30 5.43 8.99 -8.74
N TYR A 31 4.28 9.29 -8.12
CA TYR A 31 3.71 10.63 -8.06
C TYR A 31 4.63 11.61 -7.30
N LEU A 32 5.08 11.23 -6.11
CA LEU A 32 6.02 12.04 -5.31
C LEU A 32 7.34 12.31 -6.08
N ASP A 33 7.91 11.28 -6.72
CA ASP A 33 9.09 11.43 -7.57
C ASP A 33 8.86 12.42 -8.72
N ALA A 34 7.67 12.42 -9.32
CA ALA A 34 7.31 13.34 -10.39
C ALA A 34 7.18 14.79 -9.90
N LEU A 35 6.67 15.00 -8.68
CA LEU A 35 6.65 16.33 -8.06
C LEU A 35 8.06 16.82 -7.73
N GLN A 36 8.90 15.97 -7.15
CA GLN A 36 10.27 16.31 -6.79
C GLN A 36 11.09 16.72 -8.03
N LYS A 37 10.94 16.00 -9.15
CA LYS A 37 11.56 16.35 -10.43
C LYS A 37 11.11 17.71 -10.98
N GLN A 38 9.92 18.17 -10.61
CA GLN A 38 9.39 19.49 -10.96
C GLN A 38 9.77 20.58 -9.94
N GLY A 39 10.50 20.23 -8.86
CA GLY A 39 10.79 21.15 -7.76
C GLY A 39 9.53 21.54 -6.97
N LYS A 40 8.49 20.71 -7.01
CA LYS A 40 7.24 20.88 -6.25
C LYS A 40 7.22 19.90 -5.10
N THR A 41 6.51 20.29 -4.04
CA THR A 41 6.18 19.39 -2.92
C THR A 41 4.66 19.37 -2.75
N ASP A 42 4.17 18.27 -2.21
CA ASP A 42 2.79 18.14 -1.73
C ASP A 42 2.86 17.62 -0.29
N ASP A 43 3.18 18.53 0.62
CA ASP A 43 3.49 18.21 2.02
C ASP A 43 2.32 17.48 2.70
N SER A 44 1.07 17.86 2.36
CA SER A 44 -0.13 17.21 2.90
C SER A 44 -0.25 15.76 2.45
N PHE A 45 0.08 15.48 1.19
CA PHE A 45 0.06 14.12 0.66
C PHE A 45 1.24 13.30 1.19
N GLU A 46 2.43 13.88 1.31
CA GLU A 46 3.61 13.21 1.89
C GLU A 46 3.34 12.76 3.33
N ASP A 47 2.78 13.63 4.17
CA ASP A 47 2.44 13.30 5.55
C ASP A 47 1.46 12.12 5.63
N GLU A 48 0.39 12.11 4.81
CA GLU A 48 -0.58 11.03 4.78
C GLU A 48 0.02 9.72 4.23
N PHE A 49 0.84 9.81 3.17
CA PHE A 49 1.55 8.68 2.59
C PHE A 49 2.48 8.02 3.61
N TYR A 50 3.30 8.81 4.32
CA TYR A 50 4.21 8.28 5.34
C TYR A 50 3.51 7.86 6.63
N PHE A 51 2.34 8.43 6.96
CA PHE A 51 1.52 7.98 8.09
C PHE A 51 0.92 6.59 7.84
N THR A 52 0.51 6.30 6.60
CA THR A 52 -0.17 5.05 6.23
C THR A 52 0.79 3.92 5.82
N MET A 53 1.98 4.24 5.32
CA MET A 53 2.98 3.25 4.84
C MET A 53 3.50 2.26 5.92
N PRO A 54 3.74 2.63 7.20
CA PRO A 54 4.13 1.69 8.25
C PRO A 54 3.04 0.67 8.56
N ALA A 55 1.76 1.04 8.40
CA ALA A 55 0.63 0.17 8.70
C ALA A 55 0.47 -0.98 7.68
N VAL A 56 1.12 -0.89 6.51
CA VAL A 56 0.93 -1.85 5.41
C VAL A 56 2.17 -2.66 5.06
N SER A 57 3.36 -2.22 5.47
CA SER A 57 4.61 -2.97 5.22
C SER A 57 4.86 -4.12 6.20
N GLY A 58 4.04 -4.27 7.25
CA GLY A 58 4.19 -5.35 8.25
C GLY A 58 5.47 -5.25 9.09
N ILE A 59 6.13 -4.09 9.11
CA ILE A 59 7.30 -3.82 9.95
C ILE A 59 6.83 -3.13 11.23
N THR A 60 6.35 -3.94 12.18
CA THR A 60 6.28 -3.64 13.62
C THR A 60 6.90 -4.78 14.38
#